data_AF-A0A3L7SLK8-F1
#
_entry.id   AF-A0A3L7SLK8-F1
#
_cell.length_a   1.000
_cell.length_b   1.000
_cell.length_c   1.000
_cell.angle_alpha   90.00
_cell.angle_beta   90.00
_cell.angle_gamma   90.00
#
_symmetry.space_group_name_H-M   'P 1'
#
loop_
_entity.id
_entity.type
_entity.pdbx_description
1 polymer ?
#
loop_
_entity_poly.entity_id
_entity_poly.type
_entity_poly.pdbx_seq_one_letter_code
_entity_poly.pdbx_strand_id
1 'polypeptide(L)'
;MAVAARTDLAFQQCIDPACRATFSVDEVLTACPSCGNLLDVEYDWDRLRPPTSFEFFERKWMRRSDPLAFSGVWRFHELLPYAPRESVVTIGEGQTMCPPSDGVAAYVGVNAGRLFLQYEGLNPSGSFKDNGMSAAFTHARMIGARRAACASTGNTSASLAVYCAVTRMMKAIIFIGSGKISYGKLSQALDYGALTIQIAGDFDDAMARVKEVSSRMGIYLVNSVNPFRLEGQKTIMLRVLESLGWEVPDWIVVPGGNLGNSSAFGKAFAELRKLGLIDRIPRLAIINAAGANTLYELYHNRGLRWDGGRADLSPACHYYDELD
;
A
#
# COMPACT_ATOMS: atom_id res chain seq x y z
N MET A 1 -4.40 14.41 30.15
CA MET A 1 -5.62 13.57 30.08
C MET A 1 -5.28 12.38 29.21
N ALA A 2 -5.31 11.18 29.79
CA ALA A 2 -4.84 9.96 29.15
C ALA A 2 -5.75 9.59 27.96
N VAL A 3 -5.16 9.49 26.77
CA VAL A 3 -5.77 8.86 25.59
C VAL A 3 -5.64 7.36 25.79
N ALA A 4 -6.57 6.77 26.53
CA ALA A 4 -6.79 5.33 26.53
C ALA A 4 -7.84 5.00 25.45
N ALA A 5 -7.63 3.88 24.74
CA ALA A 5 -8.51 3.28 23.71
C ALA A 5 -8.41 3.82 22.27
N ARG A 6 -7.30 3.49 21.59
CA ARG A 6 -7.32 3.29 20.11
C ARG A 6 -6.80 1.91 19.68
N THR A 7 -6.26 1.14 20.62
CA THR A 7 -5.88 -0.27 20.44
C THR A 7 -7.07 -1.20 20.20
N ASP A 8 -8.30 -0.75 20.44
CA ASP A 8 -9.46 -1.63 20.56
C ASP A 8 -10.32 -1.72 19.30
N LEU A 9 -10.23 -0.79 18.35
CA LEU A 9 -11.04 -0.79 17.12
C LEU A 9 -10.23 -1.01 15.84
N ALA A 10 -8.97 -0.62 15.84
CA ALA A 10 -8.01 -0.91 14.78
C ALA A 10 -6.73 -1.46 15.42
N PHE A 11 -6.18 -2.53 14.86
CA PHE A 11 -5.01 -3.21 15.41
C PHE A 11 -4.17 -3.82 14.29
N GLN A 12 -2.88 -4.00 14.54
CA GLN A 12 -2.03 -4.79 13.65
C GLN A 12 -2.25 -6.27 14.00
N GLN A 13 -2.46 -7.15 13.02
CA GLN A 13 -2.62 -8.60 13.21
C GLN A 13 -1.60 -9.36 12.36
N CYS A 14 -0.97 -10.37 12.96
CA CYS A 14 -0.13 -11.30 12.21
C CYS A 14 -0.93 -12.06 11.16
N ILE A 15 -0.41 -12.10 9.92
CA ILE A 15 -1.08 -12.76 8.79
C ILE A 15 -1.06 -14.28 8.89
N ASP A 16 -0.19 -14.84 9.72
CA ASP A 16 -0.12 -16.28 9.97
C ASP A 16 -1.33 -16.74 10.79
N PRO A 17 -2.18 -17.64 10.24
CA PRO A 17 -3.38 -18.13 10.94
C PRO A 17 -3.10 -18.89 12.24
N ALA A 18 -1.88 -19.41 12.43
CA ALA A 18 -1.49 -20.07 13.68
C ALA A 18 -1.08 -19.05 14.75
N CYS A 19 -0.48 -17.93 14.35
CA CYS A 19 -0.02 -16.89 15.27
C CYS A 19 -1.14 -15.92 15.63
N ARG A 20 -1.72 -15.21 14.64
CA ARG A 20 -2.78 -14.18 14.79
C ARG A 20 -2.59 -13.12 15.89
N ALA A 21 -1.40 -13.02 16.47
CA ALA A 21 -1.06 -12.06 17.50
C ALA A 21 -1.42 -10.64 17.06
N THR A 22 -1.99 -9.87 17.99
CA THR A 22 -2.48 -8.51 17.75
C THR A 22 -1.63 -7.50 18.49
N PHE A 23 -1.37 -6.37 17.85
CA PHE A 23 -0.52 -5.28 18.36
C PHE A 23 -1.22 -3.93 18.16
N SER A 24 -0.83 -2.93 18.92
CA SER A 24 -1.39 -1.59 18.80
C SER A 24 -1.05 -0.97 17.44
N VAL A 25 -1.95 -0.18 16.88
CA VAL A 25 -1.62 0.73 15.77
C VAL A 25 -0.73 1.90 16.19
N ASP A 26 -0.38 2.03 17.47
CA ASP A 26 0.61 3.00 17.95
C ASP A 26 2.05 2.43 17.93
N GLU A 27 2.22 1.15 17.58
CA GLU A 27 3.52 0.48 17.52
C GLU A 27 4.10 0.48 16.09
N VAL A 28 5.41 0.71 15.99
CA VAL A 28 6.11 0.66 14.70
C VAL A 28 6.69 -0.73 14.47
N LEU A 29 5.87 -1.61 13.89
CA LEU A 29 6.24 -2.99 13.60
C LEU A 29 6.36 -3.22 12.08
N THR A 30 7.39 -3.98 11.68
CA THR A 30 7.60 -4.40 10.28
C THR A 30 7.51 -5.91 10.10
N ALA A 31 7.40 -6.63 11.21
CA ALA A 31 7.22 -8.07 11.32
C ALA A 31 6.60 -8.36 12.68
N CYS A 32 5.88 -9.48 12.79
CA CYS A 32 5.29 -9.96 14.03
C CYS A 32 6.40 -10.30 15.04
N PRO A 33 6.43 -9.66 16.24
CA PRO A 33 7.39 -9.99 17.28
C PRO A 33 7.37 -11.46 17.74
N SER A 34 6.24 -12.16 17.56
CA SER A 34 6.05 -13.54 18.03
C SER A 34 6.58 -14.60 17.07
N CYS A 35 6.53 -14.36 15.74
CA CYS A 35 6.89 -15.39 14.74
C CYS A 35 7.63 -14.85 13.50
N GLY A 36 7.86 -13.54 13.39
CA GLY A 36 8.57 -12.94 12.27
C GLY A 36 7.76 -12.76 10.97
N ASN A 37 6.53 -13.28 10.89
CA ASN A 37 5.64 -13.07 9.73
C ASN A 37 5.21 -11.61 9.56
N LEU A 38 4.65 -11.27 8.40
CA LEU A 38 4.11 -9.93 8.14
C LEU A 38 2.88 -9.63 9.01
N LEU A 39 2.61 -8.34 9.15
CA LEU A 39 1.41 -7.82 9.82
C LEU A 39 0.47 -7.23 8.77
N ASP A 40 -0.83 -7.28 9.05
CA ASP A 40 -1.86 -6.51 8.36
C ASP A 40 -2.59 -5.59 9.35
N VAL A 41 -3.26 -4.54 8.88
CA VAL A 41 -4.11 -3.69 9.73
C VAL A 41 -5.53 -4.22 9.68
N GLU A 42 -6.05 -4.64 10.82
CA GLU A 42 -7.40 -5.20 10.98
C GLU A 42 -8.29 -4.30 11.83
N TYR A 43 -9.60 -4.50 11.68
CA TYR A 43 -10.61 -3.63 12.26
C TYR A 43 -11.73 -4.44 12.90
N ASP A 44 -12.21 -3.96 14.05
CA ASP A 44 -13.44 -4.44 14.65
C ASP A 44 -14.65 -3.77 13.98
N TRP A 45 -15.04 -4.30 12.82
CA TRP A 45 -16.14 -3.75 12.02
C TRP A 45 -17.50 -3.77 12.74
N ASP A 46 -17.72 -4.71 13.65
CA ASP A 46 -18.97 -4.85 14.41
C ASP A 46 -19.16 -3.66 15.37
N ARG A 47 -18.06 -3.18 15.95
CA ARG A 47 -18.05 -1.99 16.83
C ARG A 47 -17.90 -0.68 16.05
N LEU A 48 -17.12 -0.66 14.97
CA LEU A 48 -16.90 0.54 14.15
C LEU A 48 -18.15 0.97 13.37
N ARG A 49 -18.95 0.00 12.89
CA ARG A 49 -20.17 0.23 12.11
C ARG A 49 -19.97 1.25 10.98
N PRO A 50 -19.11 0.93 9.99
CA PRO A 50 -18.87 1.84 8.86
C PRO A 50 -20.16 2.03 8.04
N PRO A 51 -20.19 3.05 7.16
CA PRO A 51 -21.32 3.28 6.26
C PRO A 51 -21.71 2.03 5.46
N THR A 52 -23.01 1.79 5.34
CA THR A 52 -23.58 0.63 4.63
C THR A 52 -23.90 0.90 3.16
N SER A 53 -23.63 2.11 2.66
CA SER A 53 -23.87 2.53 1.28
C SER A 53 -22.73 3.40 0.76
N PHE A 54 -22.39 3.22 -0.51
CA PHE A 54 -21.38 4.03 -1.18
C PHE A 54 -21.80 5.51 -1.38
N GLU A 55 -23.10 5.82 -1.37
CA GLU A 55 -23.62 7.19 -1.43
C GLU A 55 -23.00 8.10 -0.35
N PHE A 56 -22.67 7.51 0.81
CA PHE A 56 -21.97 8.22 1.87
C PHE A 56 -20.65 8.84 1.39
N PHE A 57 -19.87 8.10 0.59
CA PHE A 57 -18.60 8.56 0.04
C PHE A 57 -18.79 9.50 -1.14
N GLU A 58 -19.79 9.27 -1.99
CA GLU A 58 -20.14 10.17 -3.09
C GLU A 58 -20.43 11.58 -2.60
N ARG A 59 -21.21 11.71 -1.51
CA ARG A 59 -21.54 13.01 -0.91
C ARG A 59 -20.32 13.80 -0.44
N LYS A 60 -19.18 13.15 -0.21
CA LYS A 60 -17.94 13.86 0.13
C LYS A 60 -17.38 14.66 -1.04
N TRP A 61 -17.69 14.31 -2.29
CA TRP A 61 -17.32 15.13 -3.44
C TRP A 61 -17.89 16.54 -3.41
N MET A 62 -19.00 16.79 -2.72
CA MET A 62 -19.55 18.14 -2.56
C MET A 62 -18.68 19.02 -1.64
N ARG A 63 -17.72 18.44 -0.92
CA ARG A 63 -16.87 19.12 0.08
C ARG A 63 -15.41 19.20 -0.37
N ARG A 64 -15.13 19.49 -1.65
CA ARG A 64 -13.75 19.52 -2.19
C ARG A 64 -12.79 20.48 -1.47
N SER A 65 -13.29 21.46 -0.70
CA SER A 65 -12.46 22.32 0.16
C SER A 65 -11.98 21.64 1.44
N ASP A 66 -12.60 20.54 1.87
CA ASP A 66 -12.11 19.69 2.97
C ASP A 66 -10.96 18.80 2.44
N PRO A 67 -9.73 18.91 2.99
CA PRO A 67 -8.60 18.09 2.55
C PRO A 67 -8.87 16.58 2.61
N LEU A 68 -9.64 16.11 3.60
CA LEU A 68 -9.98 14.69 3.71
C LEU A 68 -10.93 14.26 2.59
N ALA A 69 -11.87 15.12 2.20
CA ALA A 69 -12.77 14.82 1.09
C ALA A 69 -12.09 14.96 -0.28
N PHE A 70 -11.09 15.83 -0.38
CA PHE A 70 -10.26 16.00 -1.57
C PHE A 70 -9.25 14.86 -1.77
N SER A 71 -8.70 14.28 -0.70
CA SER A 71 -7.84 13.11 -0.83
C SER A 71 -8.61 11.90 -1.39
N GLY A 72 -8.09 11.28 -2.44
CA GLY A 72 -8.61 10.02 -2.96
C GLY A 72 -8.32 8.81 -2.06
N VAL A 73 -7.53 8.98 -0.99
CA VAL A 73 -7.32 7.99 0.08
C VAL A 73 -8.29 8.27 1.23
N TRP A 74 -8.19 9.47 1.82
CA TRP A 74 -8.88 9.80 3.07
C TRP A 74 -10.35 10.14 2.91
N ARG A 75 -10.83 10.32 1.67
CA ARG A 75 -12.28 10.38 1.44
C ARG A 75 -12.95 9.10 1.92
N PHE A 76 -12.23 7.99 1.93
CA PHE A 76 -12.72 6.70 2.40
C PHE A 76 -12.38 6.40 3.86
N HIS A 77 -12.01 7.39 4.67
CA HIS A 77 -11.54 7.26 6.07
C HIS A 77 -12.27 6.19 6.91
N GLU A 78 -13.59 6.06 6.77
CA GLU A 78 -14.42 5.12 7.50
C GLU A 78 -14.15 3.63 7.14
N LEU A 79 -13.46 3.37 6.02
CA LEU A 79 -12.98 2.05 5.58
C LEU A 79 -11.49 1.81 5.87
N LEU A 80 -10.81 2.78 6.48
CA LEU A 80 -9.45 2.65 7.01
C LEU A 80 -9.26 3.47 8.31
N PRO A 81 -10.12 3.30 9.34
CA PRO A 81 -10.18 4.17 10.51
C PRO A 81 -9.08 3.92 11.56
N TYR A 82 -7.86 3.55 11.14
CA TYR A 82 -6.74 3.29 12.05
C TYR A 82 -6.16 4.58 12.67
N ALA A 83 -6.44 5.72 12.03
CA ALA A 83 -5.99 7.03 12.47
C ALA A 83 -7.19 7.94 12.66
N PRO A 84 -7.17 8.85 13.63
CA PRO A 84 -8.24 9.83 13.72
C PRO A 84 -8.11 10.89 12.61
N ARG A 85 -9.22 11.57 12.33
CA ARG A 85 -9.29 12.57 11.26
C ARG A 85 -8.27 13.68 11.44
N GLU A 86 -8.05 14.14 12.68
CA GLU A 86 -7.09 15.19 12.95
C GLU A 86 -5.68 14.78 12.57
N SER A 87 -5.28 13.51 12.75
CA SER A 87 -3.93 12.99 12.48
C SER A 87 -3.64 12.75 11.00
N VAL A 88 -4.65 12.79 10.14
CA VAL A 88 -4.49 12.53 8.70
C VAL A 88 -3.47 13.49 8.07
N VAL A 89 -2.59 12.92 7.26
CA VAL A 89 -1.63 13.61 6.41
C VAL A 89 -2.00 13.32 4.97
N THR A 90 -2.23 14.36 4.19
CA THR A 90 -2.51 14.26 2.75
C THR A 90 -1.86 15.42 2.03
N ILE A 91 -1.52 15.21 0.75
CA ILE A 91 -1.08 16.25 -0.17
C ILE A 91 -2.03 16.37 -1.38
N GLY A 92 -3.23 15.77 -1.29
CA GLY A 92 -4.21 15.73 -2.37
C GLY A 92 -4.02 14.59 -3.37
N GLU A 93 -3.32 13.53 -2.96
CA GLU A 93 -3.16 12.30 -3.74
C GLU A 93 -4.50 11.62 -4.05
N GLY A 94 -4.52 10.76 -5.06
CA GLY A 94 -5.68 9.96 -5.46
C GLY A 94 -6.74 10.71 -6.28
N GLN A 95 -6.43 11.91 -6.79
CA GLN A 95 -7.24 12.63 -7.78
C GLN A 95 -6.98 12.10 -9.21
N THR A 96 -7.12 10.79 -9.39
CA THR A 96 -6.76 10.06 -10.60
C THR A 96 -7.99 9.69 -11.43
N MET A 97 -7.82 9.56 -12.75
CA MET A 97 -8.91 9.25 -13.68
C MET A 97 -8.97 7.76 -14.01
N CYS A 98 -10.17 7.25 -14.30
CA CYS A 98 -10.43 5.89 -14.80
C CYS A 98 -11.34 5.92 -16.04
N PRO A 99 -10.91 6.52 -17.17
CA PRO A 99 -11.77 6.60 -18.35
C PRO A 99 -11.90 5.23 -19.04
N PRO A 100 -13.00 4.99 -19.77
CA PRO A 100 -13.05 3.90 -20.73
C PRO A 100 -11.98 4.12 -21.82
N SER A 101 -11.41 3.03 -22.34
CA SER A 101 -10.33 3.07 -23.32
C SER A 101 -10.62 2.15 -24.51
N ASP A 102 -11.50 2.61 -25.42
CA ASP A 102 -11.96 1.81 -26.56
C ASP A 102 -10.85 1.46 -27.56
N GLY A 103 -9.85 2.34 -27.73
CA GLY A 103 -8.69 2.06 -28.58
C GLY A 103 -7.86 0.88 -28.05
N VAL A 104 -7.64 0.83 -26.73
CA VAL A 104 -6.97 -0.31 -26.08
C VAL A 104 -7.87 -1.53 -26.09
N ALA A 105 -9.18 -1.37 -25.83
CA ALA A 105 -10.15 -2.44 -25.89
C ALA A 105 -10.12 -3.17 -27.24
N ALA A 106 -10.18 -2.43 -28.35
CA ALA A 106 -10.08 -2.96 -29.70
C ALA A 106 -8.76 -3.71 -29.94
N TYR A 107 -7.63 -3.17 -29.46
CA TYR A 107 -6.32 -3.80 -29.59
C TYR A 107 -6.23 -5.16 -28.87
N VAL A 108 -6.86 -5.28 -27.69
CA VAL A 108 -6.82 -6.53 -26.90
C VAL A 108 -8.04 -7.44 -27.10
N GLY A 109 -8.95 -7.10 -28.02
CA GLY A 109 -10.15 -7.90 -28.31
C GLY A 109 -11.26 -7.82 -27.24
N VAL A 110 -11.36 -6.70 -26.53
CA VAL A 110 -12.43 -6.41 -25.56
C VAL A 110 -13.45 -5.47 -26.20
N ASN A 111 -14.74 -5.68 -25.89
CA ASN A 111 -15.83 -4.83 -26.39
C ASN A 111 -15.67 -3.36 -25.96
N ALA A 112 -16.12 -2.43 -26.81
CA ALA A 112 -16.15 -1.01 -26.48
C ALA A 112 -16.93 -0.75 -25.17
N GLY A 113 -16.44 0.19 -24.37
CA GLY A 113 -16.97 0.52 -23.05
C GLY A 113 -16.75 -0.54 -21.96
N ARG A 114 -15.98 -1.60 -22.23
CA ARG A 114 -15.72 -2.70 -21.27
C ARG A 114 -14.27 -2.75 -20.75
N LEU A 115 -13.41 -1.83 -21.18
CA LEU A 115 -12.05 -1.69 -20.69
C LEU A 115 -11.82 -0.29 -20.16
N PHE A 116 -11.32 -0.20 -18.94
CA PHE A 116 -11.03 1.05 -18.23
C PHE A 116 -9.58 1.06 -17.78
N LEU A 117 -8.96 2.23 -17.76
CA LEU A 117 -7.57 2.40 -17.34
C LEU A 117 -7.47 3.34 -16.14
N GLN A 118 -7.13 2.80 -14.97
CA GLN A 118 -6.90 3.59 -13.76
C GLN A 118 -5.51 4.27 -13.81
N TYR A 119 -5.47 5.57 -14.06
CA TYR A 119 -4.24 6.35 -14.25
C TYR A 119 -3.60 6.80 -12.94
N GLU A 120 -3.03 5.87 -12.18
CA GLU A 120 -2.32 6.18 -10.93
C GLU A 120 -0.99 6.93 -11.12
N GLY A 121 -0.51 7.07 -12.35
CA GLY A 121 0.64 7.92 -12.69
C GLY A 121 0.36 9.42 -12.57
N LEU A 122 -0.91 9.83 -12.40
CA LEU A 122 -1.32 11.23 -12.24
C LEU A 122 -1.35 11.70 -10.78
N ASN A 123 -0.85 10.87 -9.85
CA ASN A 123 -0.60 11.29 -8.48
C ASN A 123 0.55 12.33 -8.38
N PRO A 124 0.66 13.11 -7.30
CA PRO A 124 1.65 14.18 -7.15
C PRO A 124 3.11 13.80 -7.45
N SER A 125 3.56 12.61 -7.03
CA SER A 125 4.91 12.10 -7.31
C SER A 125 5.03 11.39 -8.66
N GLY A 126 3.96 11.36 -9.46
CA GLY A 126 3.86 10.55 -10.67
C GLY A 126 3.62 9.05 -10.42
N SER A 127 3.15 8.64 -9.22
CA SER A 127 3.02 7.22 -8.90
C SER A 127 1.91 6.87 -7.91
N PHE A 128 1.33 5.67 -8.05
CA PHE A 128 0.43 5.05 -7.07
C PHE A 128 1.00 4.96 -5.66
N LYS A 129 2.33 5.07 -5.50
CA LYS A 129 3.03 4.99 -4.21
C LYS A 129 2.56 6.06 -3.23
N ASP A 130 2.05 7.19 -3.74
CA ASP A 130 1.50 8.28 -2.93
C ASP A 130 0.32 7.85 -2.07
N ASN A 131 -0.53 6.94 -2.56
CA ASN A 131 -1.66 6.45 -1.77
C ASN A 131 -1.18 5.80 -0.46
N GLY A 132 -0.22 4.87 -0.59
CA GLY A 132 0.37 4.20 0.56
C GLY A 132 1.24 5.13 1.40
N MET A 133 1.88 6.12 0.78
CA MET A 133 2.70 7.11 1.51
C MET A 133 1.83 8.01 2.39
N SER A 134 0.66 8.44 1.91
CA SER A 134 -0.34 9.18 2.67
C SER A 134 -0.71 8.48 3.98
N ALA A 135 -1.04 7.18 3.86
CA ALA A 135 -1.34 6.34 4.99
C ALA A 135 -0.13 6.16 5.93
N ALA A 136 1.03 5.78 5.39
CA ALA A 136 2.22 5.62 6.20
C ALA A 136 2.65 6.90 6.94
N PHE A 137 2.51 8.08 6.32
CA PHE A 137 2.79 9.38 6.95
C PHE A 137 1.78 9.73 8.04
N THR A 138 0.53 9.34 7.87
CA THR A 138 -0.49 9.52 8.91
C THR A 138 -0.15 8.70 10.16
N HIS A 139 0.23 7.43 10.00
CA HIS A 139 0.73 6.63 11.11
C HIS A 139 2.04 7.21 11.68
N ALA A 140 2.98 7.63 10.82
CA ALA A 140 4.22 8.27 11.26
C ALA A 140 3.99 9.52 12.12
N ARG A 141 2.93 10.29 11.81
CA ARG A 141 2.49 11.45 12.60
C ARG A 141 1.96 11.03 13.96
N MET A 142 1.15 9.97 14.04
CA MET A 142 0.59 9.46 15.29
C MET A 142 1.70 9.07 16.27
N ILE A 143 2.74 8.40 15.77
CA ILE A 143 3.88 7.93 16.58
C ILE A 143 4.99 8.98 16.74
N GLY A 144 4.80 10.20 16.21
CA GLY A 144 5.73 11.32 16.40
C GLY A 144 7.07 11.20 15.64
N ALA A 145 7.10 10.46 14.53
CA ALA A 145 8.30 10.28 13.73
C ALA A 145 8.86 11.61 13.21
N ARG A 146 10.19 11.73 13.19
CA ARG A 146 10.92 12.91 12.68
C ARG A 146 11.77 12.62 11.45
N ARG A 147 11.96 11.34 11.13
CA ARG A 147 12.79 10.86 10.04
C ARG A 147 12.11 9.65 9.42
N ALA A 148 12.11 9.58 8.11
CA ALA A 148 11.63 8.43 7.38
C ALA A 148 12.65 7.98 6.35
N ALA A 149 12.74 6.68 6.14
CA ALA A 149 13.67 6.11 5.17
C ALA A 149 13.07 5.02 4.31
N CYS A 150 13.65 4.89 3.12
CA CYS A 150 13.44 3.77 2.23
C CYS A 150 14.75 3.33 1.58
N ALA A 151 14.83 2.06 1.23
CA ALA A 151 15.89 1.51 0.40
C ALA A 151 15.32 1.28 -1.02
N SER A 152 15.37 2.32 -1.84
CA SER A 152 14.82 2.30 -3.20
C SER A 152 15.41 3.43 -4.03
N THR A 153 15.65 3.17 -5.31
CA THR A 153 16.00 4.19 -6.30
C THR A 153 14.81 4.60 -7.17
N GLY A 154 13.58 4.23 -6.79
CA GLY A 154 12.39 4.31 -7.62
C GLY A 154 11.23 5.11 -7.02
N ASN A 155 10.01 4.79 -7.44
CA ASN A 155 8.81 5.57 -7.09
C ASN A 155 8.56 5.70 -5.57
N THR A 156 9.01 4.74 -4.75
CA THR A 156 8.88 4.85 -3.29
C THR A 156 9.75 5.97 -2.73
N SER A 157 10.96 6.16 -3.24
CA SER A 157 11.87 7.22 -2.77
C SER A 157 11.40 8.60 -3.24
N ALA A 158 10.89 8.70 -4.48
CA ALA A 158 10.27 9.92 -4.98
C ALA A 158 9.05 10.34 -4.13
N SER A 159 8.12 9.41 -3.90
CA SER A 159 6.94 9.64 -3.06
C SER A 159 7.33 10.05 -1.64
N LEU A 160 8.29 9.35 -1.02
CA LEU A 160 8.80 9.71 0.31
C LEU A 160 9.36 11.14 0.32
N ALA A 161 10.16 11.50 -0.67
CA ALA A 161 10.79 12.81 -0.76
C ALA A 161 9.76 13.92 -0.93
N VAL A 162 8.77 13.76 -1.83
CA VAL A 162 7.65 14.70 -2.01
C VAL A 162 6.91 14.92 -0.69
N TYR A 163 6.50 13.83 -0.02
CA TYR A 163 5.75 13.93 1.24
C TYR A 163 6.57 14.62 2.33
N CYS A 164 7.86 14.29 2.48
CA CYS A 164 8.74 14.99 3.42
C CYS A 164 8.87 16.48 3.09
N ALA A 165 9.06 16.84 1.82
CA ALA A 165 9.25 18.23 1.39
C ALA A 165 7.99 19.09 1.57
N VAL A 166 6.83 18.56 1.17
CA VAL A 166 5.55 19.28 1.22
C VAL A 166 5.04 19.40 2.66
N THR A 167 5.06 18.29 3.42
CA THR A 167 4.50 18.28 4.78
C THR A 167 5.46 18.86 5.82
N ARG A 168 6.77 18.86 5.52
CA ARG A 168 7.87 19.24 6.44
C ARG A 168 7.86 18.48 7.77
N MET A 169 7.16 17.35 7.83
CA MET A 169 6.97 16.58 9.05
C MET A 169 8.20 15.76 9.42
N MET A 170 8.88 15.23 8.41
CA MET A 170 10.02 14.33 8.56
C MET A 170 11.14 14.69 7.59
N LYS A 171 12.37 14.31 7.93
CA LYS A 171 13.49 14.29 6.99
C LYS A 171 13.49 12.98 6.20
N ALA A 172 13.58 13.05 4.88
CA ALA A 172 13.73 11.89 4.01
C ALA A 172 15.18 11.42 3.97
N ILE A 173 15.40 10.12 4.16
CA ILE A 173 16.68 9.45 4.00
C ILE A 173 16.52 8.31 2.98
N ILE A 174 17.32 8.32 1.92
CA ILE A 174 17.22 7.33 0.84
C ILE A 174 18.52 6.54 0.79
N PHE A 175 18.40 5.24 0.98
CA PHE A 175 19.54 4.33 0.88
C PHE A 175 19.60 3.69 -0.50
N ILE A 176 20.80 3.68 -1.09
CA ILE A 176 21.04 3.19 -2.45
C ILE A 176 22.24 2.23 -2.44
N GLY A 177 22.07 1.03 -2.99
CA GLY A 177 23.20 0.11 -3.21
C GLY A 177 24.06 0.54 -4.40
N SER A 178 25.37 0.28 -4.34
CA SER A 178 26.31 0.54 -5.43
C SER A 178 25.88 -0.10 -6.76
N GLY A 179 26.01 0.63 -7.87
CA GLY A 179 25.75 0.13 -9.23
C GLY A 179 24.28 0.05 -9.68
N LYS A 180 23.31 0.33 -8.81
CA LYS A 180 21.86 0.23 -9.11
C LYS A 180 21.15 1.59 -9.22
N ILE A 181 21.83 2.62 -9.70
CA ILE A 181 21.30 3.99 -9.75
C ILE A 181 20.46 4.22 -11.02
N SER A 182 19.16 4.45 -10.85
CA SER A 182 18.31 5.03 -11.90
C SER A 182 18.26 6.55 -11.70
N TYR A 183 19.14 7.28 -12.40
CA TYR A 183 19.30 8.73 -12.20
C TYR A 183 17.98 9.51 -12.38
N GLY A 184 17.17 9.18 -13.39
CA GLY A 184 15.88 9.88 -13.61
C GLY A 184 14.84 9.66 -12.51
N LYS A 185 14.91 8.55 -11.76
CA LYS A 185 14.00 8.31 -10.62
C LYS A 185 14.58 8.86 -9.31
N LEU A 186 15.91 8.90 -9.20
CA LEU A 186 16.59 9.53 -8.09
C LEU A 186 16.53 11.06 -8.16
N SER A 187 16.46 11.65 -9.36
CA SER A 187 16.44 13.12 -9.53
C SER A 187 15.29 13.75 -8.78
N GLN A 188 14.07 13.21 -8.86
CA GLN A 188 12.92 13.71 -8.09
C GLN A 188 13.24 13.74 -6.59
N ALA A 189 13.79 12.66 -6.05
CA ALA A 189 14.15 12.58 -4.64
C ALA A 189 15.20 13.64 -4.24
N LEU A 190 16.20 13.88 -5.09
CA LEU A 190 17.21 14.91 -4.89
C LEU A 190 16.62 16.32 -5.00
N ASP A 191 15.74 16.58 -5.96
CA ASP A 191 15.06 17.86 -6.18
C ASP A 191 14.18 18.23 -4.97
N TYR A 192 13.56 17.24 -4.33
CA TYR A 192 12.80 17.42 -3.09
C TYR A 192 13.69 17.45 -1.82
N GLY A 193 15.01 17.43 -1.97
CA GLY A 193 15.96 17.64 -0.87
C GLY A 193 16.16 16.43 0.05
N ALA A 194 15.90 15.21 -0.43
CA ALA A 194 16.14 14.02 0.35
C ALA A 194 17.64 13.75 0.58
N LEU A 195 17.99 13.35 1.80
CA LEU A 195 19.35 12.91 2.12
C LEU A 195 19.59 11.54 1.48
N THR A 196 20.36 11.50 0.40
CA THR A 196 20.68 10.26 -0.30
C THR A 196 22.02 9.72 0.16
N ILE A 197 22.02 8.47 0.63
CA ILE A 197 23.19 7.75 1.15
C ILE A 197 23.43 6.53 0.27
N GLN A 198 24.59 6.51 -0.39
CA GLN A 198 25.03 5.33 -1.13
C GLN A 198 25.79 4.39 -0.20
N ILE A 199 25.36 3.13 -0.16
CA ILE A 199 25.99 2.07 0.63
C ILE A 199 26.79 1.19 -0.34
N ALA A 200 28.05 0.94 0.01
CA ALA A 200 28.90 -0.02 -0.68
C ALA A 200 28.55 -1.45 -0.22
N GLY A 201 28.29 -2.35 -1.16
CA GLY A 201 27.85 -3.73 -0.89
C GLY A 201 26.63 -4.13 -1.72
N ASP A 202 26.16 -5.37 -1.54
CA ASP A 202 24.91 -5.83 -2.14
C ASP A 202 23.68 -5.23 -1.42
N PHE A 203 22.49 -5.52 -1.94
CA PHE A 203 21.24 -4.91 -1.45
C PHE A 203 20.89 -5.39 -0.03
N ASP A 204 21.25 -6.63 0.30
CA ASP A 204 20.83 -7.27 1.54
C ASP A 204 21.73 -6.84 2.71
N ASP A 205 23.03 -6.68 2.48
CA ASP A 205 23.96 -6.04 3.41
C ASP A 205 23.52 -4.61 3.74
N ALA A 206 23.15 -3.85 2.70
CA ALA A 206 22.65 -2.49 2.86
C ALA A 206 21.34 -2.46 3.66
N MET A 207 20.41 -3.39 3.42
CA MET A 207 19.14 -3.45 4.13
C MET A 207 19.32 -3.85 5.61
N ALA A 208 20.19 -4.82 5.90
CA ALA A 208 20.50 -5.23 7.27
C ALA A 208 21.06 -4.05 8.09
N ARG A 209 22.00 -3.29 7.50
CA ARG A 209 22.55 -2.07 8.09
C ARG A 209 21.49 -0.99 8.26
N VAL A 210 20.64 -0.77 7.26
CA VAL A 210 19.52 0.19 7.36
C VAL A 210 18.57 -0.18 8.48
N LYS A 211 18.25 -1.46 8.67
CA LYS A 211 17.40 -1.93 9.76
C LYS A 211 18.04 -1.68 11.13
N GLU A 212 19.34 -1.98 11.28
CA GLU A 212 20.11 -1.69 12.49
C GLU A 212 20.10 -0.19 12.81
N VAL A 213 20.48 0.66 11.86
CA VAL A 213 20.51 2.12 12.03
C VAL A 213 19.11 2.68 12.33
N SER A 214 18.09 2.19 11.64
CA SER A 214 16.72 2.69 11.81
C SER A 214 16.18 2.40 13.20
N SER A 215 16.46 1.21 13.74
CA SER A 215 16.07 0.83 15.09
C SER A 215 16.71 1.72 16.16
N ARG A 216 18.00 2.08 15.99
CA ARG A 216 18.73 2.93 16.95
C ARG A 216 18.40 4.41 16.83
N MET A 217 18.09 4.89 15.62
CA MET A 217 17.90 6.33 15.34
C MET A 217 16.43 6.77 15.29
N GLY A 218 15.49 5.84 15.55
CA GLY A 218 14.05 6.11 15.46
C GLY A 218 13.61 6.51 14.06
N ILE A 219 14.16 5.85 13.03
CA ILE A 219 13.83 6.13 11.63
C ILE A 219 12.61 5.30 11.25
N TYR A 220 11.57 5.97 10.76
CA TYR A 220 10.36 5.32 10.31
C TYR A 220 10.55 4.72 8.90
N LEU A 221 10.43 3.39 8.78
CA LEU A 221 10.62 2.70 7.52
C LEU A 221 9.33 2.70 6.69
N VAL A 222 9.39 3.21 5.45
CA VAL A 222 8.26 3.28 4.51
C VAL A 222 8.37 2.26 3.37
N ASN A 223 9.13 1.18 3.58
CA ASN A 223 9.20 0.07 2.63
C ASN A 223 7.86 -0.69 2.57
N SER A 224 7.68 -1.59 1.60
CA SER A 224 6.41 -2.30 1.40
C SER A 224 5.99 -3.20 2.55
N VAL A 225 6.90 -3.55 3.46
CA VAL A 225 6.58 -4.30 4.69
C VAL A 225 5.80 -3.48 5.73
N ASN A 226 5.68 -2.16 5.53
CA ASN A 226 4.88 -1.30 6.38
C ASN A 226 3.38 -1.52 6.08
N PRO A 227 2.60 -2.07 7.02
CA PRO A 227 1.23 -2.51 6.76
C PRO A 227 0.30 -1.34 6.42
N PHE A 228 0.55 -0.15 6.97
CA PHE A 228 -0.25 1.05 6.70
C PHE A 228 -0.16 1.50 5.23
N ARG A 229 0.89 1.11 4.50
CA ARG A 229 0.95 1.42 3.05
C ARG A 229 -0.12 0.67 2.26
N LEU A 230 -0.48 -0.53 2.69
CA LEU A 230 -1.53 -1.32 2.05
C LEU A 230 -2.90 -0.67 2.27
N GLU A 231 -3.13 -0.10 3.46
CA GLU A 231 -4.35 0.65 3.78
C GLU A 231 -4.57 1.84 2.84
N GLY A 232 -3.50 2.58 2.53
CA GLY A 232 -3.59 3.63 1.51
C GLY A 232 -3.83 3.06 0.11
N GLN A 233 -3.09 2.02 -0.28
CA GLN A 233 -3.17 1.42 -1.62
C GLN A 233 -4.52 0.77 -1.92
N LYS A 234 -5.21 0.19 -0.94
CA LYS A 234 -6.51 -0.45 -1.14
C LYS A 234 -7.58 0.53 -1.64
N THR A 235 -7.44 1.81 -1.31
CA THR A 235 -8.35 2.88 -1.77
C THR A 235 -8.34 3.10 -3.29
N ILE A 236 -7.32 2.61 -4.00
CA ILE A 236 -7.31 2.61 -5.47
C ILE A 236 -8.53 1.82 -5.99
N MET A 237 -8.88 0.69 -5.36
CA MET A 237 -10.04 -0.11 -5.76
C MET A 237 -11.37 0.59 -5.45
N LEU A 238 -11.43 1.39 -4.38
CA LEU A 238 -12.61 2.20 -4.07
C LEU A 238 -12.85 3.26 -5.15
N ARG A 239 -11.79 3.88 -5.67
CA ARG A 239 -11.88 4.84 -6.79
C ARG A 239 -12.21 4.17 -8.12
N VAL A 240 -11.72 2.95 -8.34
CA VAL A 240 -12.11 2.15 -9.51
C VAL A 240 -13.61 1.84 -9.45
N LEU A 241 -14.11 1.33 -8.32
CA LEU A 241 -15.55 1.07 -8.14
C LEU A 241 -16.36 2.36 -8.32
N GLU A 242 -15.97 3.47 -7.69
CA GLU A 242 -16.63 4.77 -7.87
C GLU A 242 -16.72 5.17 -9.35
N SER A 243 -15.64 5.00 -10.11
CA SER A 243 -15.60 5.32 -11.55
C SER A 243 -16.49 4.42 -12.40
N LEU A 244 -16.80 3.21 -11.91
CA LEU A 244 -17.70 2.24 -12.51
C LEU A 244 -19.12 2.33 -11.95
N GLY A 245 -19.47 3.42 -11.25
CA GLY A 245 -20.80 3.57 -10.65
C GLY A 245 -21.09 2.55 -9.54
N TRP A 246 -20.04 2.14 -8.83
CA TRP A 246 -20.03 1.11 -7.79
C TRP A 246 -20.36 -0.31 -8.27
N GLU A 247 -20.35 -0.54 -9.58
CA GLU A 247 -20.43 -1.87 -10.14
C GLU A 247 -19.09 -2.61 -10.00
N VAL A 248 -19.14 -3.82 -9.44
CA VAL A 248 -17.96 -4.68 -9.33
C VAL A 248 -17.58 -5.16 -10.74
N PRO A 249 -16.34 -4.94 -11.21
CA PRO A 249 -15.91 -5.44 -12.52
C PRO A 249 -15.73 -6.97 -12.51
N ASP A 250 -15.64 -7.58 -13.69
CA ASP A 250 -15.33 -9.01 -13.78
C ASP A 250 -13.87 -9.30 -13.45
N TRP A 251 -12.99 -8.40 -13.88
CA TRP A 251 -11.55 -8.52 -13.75
C TRP A 251 -10.90 -7.22 -13.32
N ILE A 252 -9.91 -7.33 -12.46
CA ILE A 252 -8.87 -6.32 -12.24
C ILE A 252 -7.56 -6.89 -12.76
N VAL A 253 -6.89 -6.16 -13.65
CA VAL A 253 -5.56 -6.52 -14.16
C VAL A 253 -4.54 -5.58 -13.54
N VAL A 254 -3.56 -6.12 -12.83
CA VAL A 254 -2.57 -5.34 -12.08
C VAL A 254 -1.14 -5.81 -12.35
N PRO A 255 -0.20 -4.91 -12.67
CA PRO A 255 1.22 -5.26 -12.74
C PRO A 255 1.76 -5.73 -11.37
N GLY A 256 2.30 -6.94 -11.34
CA GLY A 256 2.88 -7.59 -10.17
C GLY A 256 4.39 -7.36 -10.08
N GLY A 257 4.81 -6.26 -9.46
CA GLY A 257 6.22 -6.07 -9.08
C GLY A 257 6.49 -6.64 -7.70
N ASN A 258 6.47 -5.77 -6.70
CA ASN A 258 6.61 -6.14 -5.28
C ASN A 258 5.37 -6.84 -4.68
N LEU A 259 4.30 -7.01 -5.46
CA LEU A 259 3.03 -7.68 -5.08
C LEU A 259 2.19 -7.00 -3.98
N GLY A 260 2.70 -5.99 -3.28
CA GLY A 260 1.93 -5.26 -2.26
C GLY A 260 0.60 -4.67 -2.77
N ASN A 261 0.55 -4.11 -3.99
CA ASN A 261 -0.73 -3.65 -4.55
C ASN A 261 -1.75 -4.78 -4.70
N SER A 262 -1.31 -5.94 -5.18
CA SER A 262 -2.20 -7.10 -5.35
C SER A 262 -2.77 -7.53 -4.00
N SER A 263 -1.95 -7.54 -2.94
CA SER A 263 -2.41 -7.81 -1.58
C SER A 263 -3.40 -6.74 -1.09
N ALA A 264 -3.10 -5.46 -1.29
CA ALA A 264 -3.99 -4.36 -0.91
C ALA A 264 -5.34 -4.42 -1.65
N PHE A 265 -5.34 -4.82 -2.92
CA PHE A 265 -6.58 -4.94 -3.71
C PHE A 265 -7.41 -6.13 -3.23
N GLY A 266 -6.77 -7.27 -2.96
CA GLY A 266 -7.41 -8.42 -2.33
C GLY A 266 -8.06 -8.04 -0.99
N LYS A 267 -7.33 -7.30 -0.14
CA LYS A 267 -7.85 -6.77 1.13
C LYS A 267 -9.06 -5.87 0.93
N ALA A 268 -8.99 -4.90 0.01
CA ALA A 268 -10.11 -4.01 -0.29
C ALA A 268 -11.39 -4.79 -0.61
N PHE A 269 -11.32 -5.74 -1.55
CA PHE A 269 -12.52 -6.51 -1.93
C PHE A 269 -12.99 -7.47 -0.84
N ALA A 270 -12.07 -8.08 -0.09
CA ALA A 270 -12.43 -8.94 1.04
C ALA A 270 -13.18 -8.17 2.14
N GLU A 271 -12.69 -6.97 2.49
CA GLU A 271 -13.33 -6.11 3.48
C GLU A 271 -14.69 -5.58 2.99
N LEU A 272 -14.77 -5.07 1.77
CA LEU A 272 -16.04 -4.61 1.19
C LEU A 272 -17.07 -5.74 1.14
N ARG A 273 -16.64 -6.97 0.82
CA ARG A 273 -17.51 -8.15 0.82
C ARG A 273 -17.98 -8.49 2.24
N LYS A 274 -17.08 -8.45 3.23
CA LYS A 274 -17.41 -8.65 4.66
C LYS A 274 -18.40 -7.61 5.17
N LEU A 275 -18.28 -6.36 4.71
CA LEU A 275 -19.17 -5.26 5.06
C LEU A 275 -20.51 -5.26 4.29
N GLY A 276 -20.69 -6.17 3.32
CA GLY A 276 -21.89 -6.23 2.49
C GLY A 276 -22.03 -5.07 1.49
N LEU A 277 -20.96 -4.29 1.28
CA LEU A 277 -20.94 -3.20 0.30
C LEU A 277 -20.83 -3.71 -1.14
N ILE A 278 -20.33 -4.94 -1.33
CA ILE A 278 -20.30 -5.63 -2.62
C ILE A 278 -20.83 -7.06 -2.51
N ASP A 279 -21.43 -7.53 -3.59
CA ASP A 279 -22.06 -8.86 -3.68
C ASP A 279 -21.10 -9.97 -4.15
N ARG A 280 -19.96 -9.59 -4.74
CA ARG A 280 -18.93 -10.50 -5.26
C ARG A 280 -17.53 -9.88 -5.21
N ILE A 281 -16.51 -10.73 -5.24
CA ILE A 281 -15.11 -10.31 -5.38
C ILE A 281 -14.71 -10.48 -6.86
N PRO A 282 -14.13 -9.46 -7.52
CA PRO A 282 -13.67 -9.56 -8.90
C PRO A 282 -12.48 -10.51 -9.01
N ARG A 283 -12.25 -11.07 -10.20
CA ARG A 283 -11.04 -11.87 -10.45
C ARG A 283 -9.84 -10.94 -10.57
N LEU A 284 -8.71 -11.31 -9.95
CA LEU A 284 -7.49 -10.52 -9.98
C LEU A 284 -6.44 -11.20 -10.87
N ALA A 285 -6.06 -10.57 -11.97
CA ALA A 285 -4.96 -11.00 -12.84
C ALA A 285 -3.68 -10.22 -12.50
N ILE A 286 -2.69 -10.91 -11.95
CA ILE A 286 -1.40 -10.32 -11.59
C ILE A 286 -0.39 -10.58 -12.71
N ILE A 287 0.12 -9.52 -13.34
CA ILE A 287 0.99 -9.63 -14.51
C ILE A 287 2.44 -9.36 -14.10
N ASN A 288 3.28 -10.40 -14.10
CA ASN A 288 4.71 -10.26 -13.86
C ASN A 288 5.48 -10.05 -15.19
N ALA A 289 6.63 -9.38 -15.12
CA ALA A 289 7.58 -9.38 -16.22
C ALA A 289 8.27 -10.75 -16.30
N ALA A 290 8.57 -11.24 -17.52
CA ALA A 290 9.19 -12.55 -17.70
C ALA A 290 10.52 -12.72 -16.93
N GLY A 291 11.31 -11.65 -16.78
CA GLY A 291 12.55 -11.66 -16.00
C GLY A 291 12.38 -11.46 -14.48
N ALA A 292 11.16 -11.32 -13.98
CA ALA A 292 10.86 -11.10 -12.56
C ALA A 292 9.49 -11.73 -12.21
N ASN A 293 9.37 -13.03 -12.43
CA ASN A 293 8.11 -13.78 -12.46
C ASN A 293 7.94 -14.76 -11.29
N THR A 294 8.58 -14.53 -10.13
CA THR A 294 8.54 -15.44 -8.97
C THR A 294 7.12 -15.89 -8.58
N LEU A 295 6.13 -14.98 -8.58
CA LEU A 295 4.75 -15.37 -8.28
C LEU A 295 4.19 -16.36 -9.31
N TYR A 296 4.46 -16.14 -10.59
CA TYR A 296 4.06 -17.05 -11.66
C TYR A 296 4.72 -18.42 -11.49
N GLU A 297 6.02 -18.47 -11.18
CA GLU A 297 6.73 -19.74 -10.92
C GLU A 297 6.10 -20.51 -9.77
N LEU A 298 5.89 -19.84 -8.63
CA LEU A 298 5.31 -20.48 -7.44
C LEU A 298 3.87 -20.95 -7.70
N TYR A 299 3.02 -20.08 -8.26
CA TYR A 299 1.61 -20.38 -8.46
C TYR A 299 1.38 -21.34 -9.64
N HIS A 300 1.92 -21.07 -10.81
CA HIS A 300 1.63 -21.84 -12.02
C HIS A 300 2.43 -23.14 -12.06
N ASN A 301 3.76 -23.06 -11.90
CA ASN A 301 4.65 -24.21 -12.11
C ASN A 301 4.79 -25.10 -10.87
N ARG A 302 4.83 -24.50 -9.66
CA ARG A 302 5.02 -25.25 -8.41
C ARG A 302 3.73 -25.51 -7.63
N GLY A 303 2.59 -25.06 -8.15
CA GLY A 303 1.28 -25.42 -7.61
C GLY A 303 0.91 -24.73 -6.29
N LEU A 304 1.58 -23.64 -5.89
CA LEU A 304 1.21 -22.89 -4.70
C LEU A 304 -0.25 -22.39 -4.83
N ARG A 305 -1.08 -22.65 -3.81
CA ARG A 305 -2.49 -22.24 -3.78
C ARG A 305 -2.81 -21.55 -2.48
N TRP A 306 -3.71 -20.58 -2.53
CA TRP A 306 -4.31 -20.01 -1.34
C TRP A 306 -5.27 -21.02 -0.71
N ASP A 307 -5.10 -21.29 0.59
CA ASP A 307 -5.98 -22.17 1.36
C ASP A 307 -6.38 -21.51 2.69
N GLY A 308 -7.10 -20.38 2.60
CA GLY A 308 -7.59 -19.66 3.79
C GLY A 308 -6.48 -19.18 4.74
N GLY A 309 -5.29 -18.89 4.19
CA GLY A 309 -4.10 -18.49 4.95
C GLY A 309 -3.20 -19.64 5.37
N ARG A 310 -3.61 -20.90 5.20
CA ARG A 310 -2.84 -22.10 5.58
C ARG A 310 -2.19 -22.77 4.38
N ALA A 311 -1.81 -21.98 3.38
CA ALA A 311 -1.18 -22.48 2.18
C ALA A 311 0.10 -23.28 2.52
N ASP A 312 0.31 -24.41 1.84
CA ASP A 312 1.58 -25.13 1.91
C ASP A 312 2.69 -24.25 1.30
N LEU A 313 3.62 -23.81 2.14
CA LEU A 313 4.73 -22.96 1.74
C LEU A 313 5.97 -23.74 1.28
N SER A 314 5.96 -25.07 1.38
CA SER A 314 7.07 -25.93 0.93
C SER A 314 7.52 -25.64 -0.51
N PRO A 315 6.61 -25.40 -1.49
CA PRO A 315 7.00 -25.02 -2.84
C PRO A 315 7.79 -23.70 -2.92
N ALA A 316 7.50 -22.76 -2.03
CA ALA A 316 8.21 -21.49 -1.94
C ALA A 316 9.58 -21.67 -1.28
N CYS A 317 9.66 -22.42 -0.18
CA CYS A 317 10.94 -22.74 0.47
C CYS A 317 11.91 -23.41 -0.52
N HIS A 318 11.49 -24.48 -1.19
CA HIS A 318 12.33 -25.17 -2.18
C HIS A 318 12.77 -24.25 -3.33
N TYR A 319 11.89 -23.33 -3.78
CA TYR A 319 12.26 -22.37 -4.83
C TYR A 319 13.39 -21.45 -4.39
N TYR A 320 13.38 -20.97 -3.15
CA TYR A 320 14.45 -20.11 -2.63
C TYR A 320 15.72 -20.90 -2.33
N ASP A 321 15.61 -22.13 -1.84
CA ASP A 321 16.77 -23.02 -1.62
C ASP A 321 17.51 -23.36 -2.94
N GLU A 322 16.84 -23.32 -4.09
CA GLU A 322 17.45 -23.52 -5.42
C GLU A 322 18.16 -22.27 -5.98
N LEU A 323 17.90 -21.08 -5.42
CA LEU A 323 18.50 -19.82 -5.87
C LEU A 323 19.81 -19.48 -5.13
N ASP A 324 20.01 -20.06 -3.94
CA ASP A 324 21.20 -19.94 -3.11
C ASP A 324 22.30 -20.97 -3.49
#